data_AF-A0A5E5PUB7-F1
#
_entry.id   AF-A0A5E5PUB7-F1
#
_cell.length_a   1.000
_cell.length_b   1.000
_cell.length_c   1.000
_cell.angle_alpha   90.00
_cell.angle_beta   90.00
_cell.angle_gamma   90.00
#
_symmetry.space_group_name_H-M   'P 1'
#
loop_
_entity.id
_entity.type
_entity.pdbx_description
1 polymer ?
#
loop_
_entity_poly.entity_id
_entity_poly.type
_entity_poly.pdbx_seq_one_letter_code
_entity_poly.pdbx_strand_id
1 'polypeptide(L)'
;MEYVNILCQFVRGDLPNEKFEKYICDNQLIESNIGNELYQSLIKENFKDRNAVTDIKNVINNFLLNNHPPKCKCCFIRNLDRSGFGSDFSENIFLHLKKTKDKGKKYWWISLYECNTCHQGWLVAQDENYDDFYFMRLDSVKIQDIESNNWPIIFDNYNSLSTIVSTSSRFSDY
;
A
#
# COMPACT_ATOMS: atom_id res chain seq x y z
N MET A 1 -1.61 4.51 -16.28
CA MET A 1 -2.28 5.83 -16.29
C MET A 1 -2.07 6.47 -14.93
N GLU A 2 -1.65 7.73 -14.90
CA GLU A 2 -1.27 8.43 -13.68
C GLU A 2 -2.40 8.51 -12.64
N TYR A 3 -3.63 8.78 -13.08
CA TYR A 3 -4.79 8.89 -12.17
C TYR A 3 -5.11 7.60 -11.42
N VAL A 4 -4.91 6.42 -12.04
CA VAL A 4 -5.15 5.12 -11.40
C VAL A 4 -4.24 4.95 -10.18
N ASN A 5 -2.98 5.37 -10.30
CA ASN A 5 -2.03 5.33 -9.19
C ASN A 5 -2.47 6.27 -8.05
N ILE A 6 -2.92 7.49 -8.38
CA ILE A 6 -3.43 8.45 -7.39
C ILE A 6 -4.66 7.89 -6.65
N LEU A 7 -5.62 7.32 -7.38
CA LEU A 7 -6.79 6.66 -6.78
C LEU A 7 -6.38 5.51 -5.85
N CYS A 8 -5.43 4.66 -6.26
CA CYS A 8 -4.92 3.58 -5.42
C CYS A 8 -4.25 4.10 -4.14
N GLN A 9 -3.42 5.15 -4.26
CA GLN A 9 -2.75 5.78 -3.12
C GLN A 9 -3.76 6.38 -2.12
N PHE A 10 -4.83 7.00 -2.61
CA PHE A 10 -5.89 7.52 -1.75
C PHE A 10 -6.68 6.40 -1.06
N VAL A 11 -7.13 5.38 -1.79
CA VAL A 11 -7.88 4.24 -1.24
C VAL A 11 -7.11 3.55 -0.13
N ARG A 12 -5.82 3.26 -0.35
CA ARG A 12 -4.97 2.63 0.69
C ARG A 12 -4.54 3.60 1.80
N GLY A 13 -4.77 4.90 1.66
CA GLY A 13 -4.45 5.90 2.69
C GLY A 13 -2.98 6.31 2.74
N ASP A 14 -2.29 6.25 1.61
CA ASP A 14 -0.94 6.83 1.45
C ASP A 14 -0.97 8.27 0.94
N LEU A 15 -2.12 8.72 0.42
CA LEU A 15 -2.36 10.10 0.02
C LEU A 15 -3.31 10.76 1.02
N PRO A 16 -2.90 11.87 1.69
CA PRO A 16 -3.77 12.63 2.56
C PRO A 16 -5.02 13.15 1.84
N ASN A 17 -6.15 13.19 2.55
CA ASN A 17 -7.44 13.62 2.00
C ASN A 17 -7.36 15.00 1.33
N GLU A 18 -6.75 15.98 1.99
CA GLU A 18 -6.58 17.35 1.46
C GLU A 18 -5.80 17.38 0.14
N LYS A 19 -4.76 16.53 0.01
CA LYS A 19 -3.97 16.43 -1.22
C LYS A 19 -4.76 15.75 -2.34
N PHE A 20 -5.55 14.74 -1.99
CA PHE A 20 -6.40 14.06 -2.95
C PHE A 20 -7.53 14.97 -3.45
N GLU A 21 -8.23 15.64 -2.54
CA GLU A 21 -9.27 16.64 -2.87
C GLU A 21 -8.71 17.71 -3.82
N LYS A 22 -7.56 18.29 -3.47
CA LYS A 22 -6.88 19.26 -4.34
C LYS A 22 -6.56 18.69 -5.73
N TYR A 23 -6.07 17.46 -5.81
CA TYR A 23 -5.80 16.80 -7.10
C TYR A 23 -7.07 16.66 -7.95
N ILE A 24 -8.22 16.31 -7.35
CA ILE A 24 -9.49 16.19 -8.08
C ILE A 24 -9.96 17.56 -8.58
N CYS A 25 -9.81 18.62 -7.79
CA CYS A 25 -10.21 19.98 -8.16
C CYS A 25 -9.31 20.60 -9.24
N ASP A 26 -7.99 20.38 -9.17
CA ASP A 26 -7.02 21.02 -10.05
C ASP A 26 -6.87 20.30 -11.41
N ASN A 27 -7.24 19.01 -11.49
CA ASN A 27 -7.03 18.20 -12.69
C ASN A 27 -8.21 18.26 -13.67
N GLN A 28 -8.07 19.04 -14.74
CA GLN A 28 -9.10 19.22 -15.77
C GLN A 28 -9.47 17.95 -16.55
N LEU A 29 -8.62 16.92 -16.55
CA LEU A 29 -8.84 15.67 -17.29
C LEU A 29 -9.45 14.57 -16.43
N ILE A 30 -9.59 14.77 -15.11
CA ILE A 30 -9.99 13.70 -14.20
C ILE A 30 -11.40 13.20 -14.50
N GLU A 31 -12.34 14.11 -14.76
CA GLU A 31 -13.73 13.77 -15.11
C GLU A 31 -13.81 12.87 -16.34
N SER A 32 -13.05 13.19 -17.39
CA SER A 32 -13.00 12.38 -18.60
C SER A 32 -12.40 10.98 -18.37
N ASN A 33 -11.50 10.85 -17.40
CA ASN A 33 -10.82 9.59 -17.09
C ASN A 33 -11.65 8.65 -16.20
N ILE A 34 -12.38 9.20 -15.22
CA ILE A 34 -13.12 8.42 -14.23
C ILE A 34 -14.62 8.37 -14.50
N GLY A 35 -15.10 9.17 -15.45
CA GLY A 35 -16.51 9.33 -15.77
C GLY A 35 -17.23 10.32 -14.86
N ASN A 36 -18.30 10.93 -15.39
CA ASN A 36 -19.08 11.94 -14.71
C ASN A 36 -19.69 11.44 -13.39
N GLU A 37 -20.18 10.19 -13.33
CA GLU A 37 -20.81 9.65 -12.12
C GLU A 37 -19.86 9.66 -10.91
N LEU A 38 -18.67 9.07 -11.05
CA LEU A 38 -17.68 9.05 -9.98
C LEU A 38 -17.15 10.46 -9.67
N TYR A 39 -16.92 11.28 -10.71
CA TYR A 39 -16.47 12.65 -10.52
C TYR A 39 -17.44 13.49 -9.68
N GLN A 40 -18.74 13.38 -9.94
CA GLN A 40 -19.77 14.08 -9.17
C GLN A 40 -19.83 13.62 -7.71
N SER A 41 -19.62 12.32 -7.44
CA SER A 41 -19.49 11.83 -6.07
C SER A 41 -18.29 12.45 -5.36
N LEU A 42 -17.14 12.56 -6.04
CA LEU A 42 -15.92 13.09 -5.45
C LEU A 42 -16.00 14.57 -5.10
N ILE A 43 -16.55 15.42 -5.97
CA ILE A 43 -16.60 16.88 -5.71
C ILE A 43 -17.59 17.24 -4.60
N LYS A 44 -18.66 16.45 -4.43
CA LYS A 44 -19.69 16.72 -3.42
C LYS A 44 -19.30 16.22 -2.03
N GLU A 45 -18.27 15.39 -1.94
CA GLU A 45 -17.90 14.71 -0.71
C GLU A 45 -17.23 15.66 0.29
N ASN A 46 -17.48 15.44 1.58
CA ASN A 46 -16.77 16.16 2.63
C ASN A 46 -15.53 15.38 3.08
N PHE A 47 -14.36 15.70 2.52
CA PHE A 47 -13.09 15.04 2.83
C PHE A 47 -12.57 15.22 4.27
N LYS A 48 -13.24 16.05 5.08
CA LYS A 48 -12.97 16.21 6.52
C LYS A 48 -13.78 15.24 7.39
N ASP A 49 -14.88 14.68 6.88
CA ASP A 49 -15.67 13.69 7.57
C ASP A 49 -15.10 12.28 7.34
N ARG A 50 -14.79 11.58 8.43
CA ARG A 50 -14.20 10.23 8.39
C ARG A 50 -15.12 9.20 7.73
N ASN A 51 -16.44 9.29 7.96
CA ASN A 51 -17.39 8.33 7.42
C ASN A 51 -17.54 8.54 5.90
N ALA A 52 -17.77 9.78 5.49
CA ALA A 52 -17.74 10.21 4.09
C ALA A 52 -16.48 9.74 3.35
N VAL A 53 -15.30 9.93 3.94
CA VAL A 53 -14.02 9.48 3.36
C VAL A 53 -13.95 7.96 3.24
N THR A 54 -14.53 7.22 4.18
CA THR A 54 -14.57 5.76 4.12
C THR A 54 -15.48 5.29 2.99
N ASP A 55 -16.65 5.90 2.86
CA ASP A 55 -17.63 5.57 1.82
C ASP A 55 -17.06 5.87 0.43
N ILE A 56 -16.47 7.05 0.22
CA ILE A 56 -15.90 7.40 -1.08
C ILE A 56 -14.71 6.52 -1.45
N LYS A 57 -13.90 6.06 -0.48
CA LYS A 57 -12.84 5.07 -0.73
C LYS A 57 -13.41 3.73 -1.21
N ASN A 58 -14.54 3.29 -0.65
CA ASN A 58 -15.23 2.08 -1.11
C ASN A 58 -15.74 2.24 -2.55
N VAL A 59 -16.32 3.40 -2.87
CA VAL A 59 -16.77 3.72 -4.24
C VAL A 59 -15.59 3.70 -5.22
N ILE A 60 -14.48 4.36 -4.90
CA ILE A 60 -13.27 4.37 -5.75
C ILE A 60 -12.71 2.94 -5.89
N ASN A 61 -12.70 2.16 -4.80
CA ASN A 61 -12.21 0.78 -4.84
C ASN A 61 -13.05 -0.09 -5.79
N ASN A 62 -14.38 0.04 -5.74
CA ASN A 62 -15.28 -0.66 -6.66
C ASN A 62 -15.05 -0.22 -8.12
N PHE A 63 -14.88 1.09 -8.36
CA PHE A 63 -14.53 1.60 -9.68
C PHE A 63 -13.22 0.99 -10.21
N LEU A 64 -12.18 0.94 -9.36
CA LEU A 64 -10.89 0.34 -9.72
C LEU A 64 -11.02 -1.15 -10.02
N LEU A 65 -11.77 -1.90 -9.21
CA LEU A 65 -11.98 -3.34 -9.44
C LEU A 65 -12.71 -3.62 -10.76
N ASN A 66 -13.70 -2.79 -11.12
CA ASN A 66 -14.51 -3.01 -12.31
C ASN A 66 -13.84 -2.53 -13.60
N ASN A 67 -13.12 -1.41 -13.56
CA ASN A 67 -12.56 -0.77 -14.76
C ASN A 67 -11.06 -1.02 -14.94
N HIS A 68 -10.35 -1.28 -13.85
CA HIS A 68 -8.91 -1.49 -13.82
C HIS A 68 -8.54 -2.67 -12.92
N PRO A 69 -9.09 -3.88 -13.16
CA PRO A 69 -8.90 -5.03 -12.28
C PRO A 69 -7.40 -5.29 -12.09
N PRO A 70 -6.90 -5.18 -10.85
CA PRO A 70 -5.47 -5.29 -10.61
C PRO A 70 -5.05 -6.74 -10.74
N LYS A 71 -3.97 -6.97 -11.50
CA LYS A 71 -3.41 -8.31 -11.73
C LYS A 71 -2.66 -8.88 -10.52
N CYS A 72 -2.50 -8.08 -9.47
CA CYS A 72 -1.86 -8.47 -8.20
C CYS A 72 -2.41 -7.60 -7.06
N LYS A 73 -2.14 -7.99 -5.81
CA LYS A 73 -2.59 -7.24 -4.63
C LYS A 73 -1.71 -6.04 -4.25
N CYS A 74 -0.63 -5.79 -4.99
CA CYS A 74 0.33 -4.75 -4.64
C CYS A 74 -0.26 -3.34 -4.57
N CYS A 75 -1.29 -3.04 -5.37
CA CYS A 75 -1.96 -1.73 -5.33
C CYS A 75 -2.70 -1.47 -4.01
N PHE A 76 -3.10 -2.54 -3.31
CA PHE A 76 -3.87 -2.43 -2.08
C PHE A 76 -3.00 -2.25 -0.84
N ILE A 77 -1.76 -2.73 -0.82
CA ILE A 77 -0.88 -2.61 0.36
C ILE A 77 -0.47 -1.14 0.54
N ARG A 78 -0.52 -0.64 1.78
CA ARG A 78 -0.01 0.71 2.09
C ARG A 78 1.50 0.82 1.87
N ASN A 79 2.04 2.02 1.89
CA ASN A 79 3.49 2.21 1.82
C ASN A 79 4.20 1.60 3.04
N LEU A 80 3.50 1.55 4.18
CA LEU A 80 3.91 0.83 5.38
C LEU A 80 2.68 0.10 5.94
N ASP A 81 2.70 -1.22 5.96
CA ASP A 81 1.52 -2.04 6.24
C ASP A 81 1.88 -3.29 7.06
N ARG A 82 0.85 -3.93 7.62
CA ARG A 82 0.95 -5.16 8.42
C ARG A 82 -0.11 -6.16 7.99
N SER A 83 0.24 -7.43 7.99
CA SER A 83 -0.70 -8.53 7.77
C SER A 83 -0.36 -9.70 8.67
N GLY A 84 -1.36 -10.25 9.36
CA GLY A 84 -1.20 -11.50 10.10
C GLY A 84 -0.91 -12.68 9.17
N PHE A 85 -0.20 -13.68 9.68
CA PHE A 85 0.08 -14.95 9.01
C PHE A 85 -1.22 -15.73 8.81
N GLY A 86 -1.30 -16.48 7.71
CA GLY A 86 -2.47 -17.29 7.37
C GLY A 86 -3.75 -16.49 7.13
N SER A 87 -3.67 -15.15 7.09
CA SER A 87 -4.79 -14.33 6.64
C SER A 87 -4.97 -14.50 5.14
N ASP A 88 -6.22 -14.44 4.66
CA ASP A 88 -6.55 -14.42 3.23
C ASP A 88 -5.68 -13.41 2.47
N PHE A 89 -5.38 -12.27 3.10
CA PHE A 89 -4.50 -11.26 2.51
C PHE A 89 -3.06 -11.76 2.35
N SER A 90 -2.45 -12.28 3.42
CA SER A 90 -1.07 -12.79 3.41
C SER A 90 -0.88 -13.97 2.46
N GLU A 91 -1.85 -14.88 2.38
CA GLU A 91 -1.75 -16.02 1.47
C GLU A 91 -1.77 -15.55 0.01
N ASN A 92 -2.67 -14.63 -0.33
CA ASN A 92 -2.82 -14.14 -1.69
C ASN A 92 -1.72 -13.17 -2.14
N ILE A 93 -1.16 -12.35 -1.24
CA ILE A 93 -0.09 -11.42 -1.61
C ILE A 93 1.19 -12.18 -1.98
N PHE A 94 1.60 -13.19 -1.21
CA PHE A 94 2.85 -13.91 -1.45
C PHE A 94 2.80 -14.78 -2.72
N LEU A 95 1.62 -15.12 -3.26
CA LEU A 95 1.50 -15.71 -4.61
C LEU A 95 2.14 -14.85 -5.71
N HIS A 96 2.17 -13.54 -5.50
CA HIS A 96 2.72 -12.58 -6.46
C HIS A 96 4.09 -12.05 -6.07
N LEU A 97 4.59 -12.34 -4.86
CA LEU A 97 5.87 -11.82 -4.39
C LEU A 97 6.95 -12.89 -4.46
N LYS A 98 8.05 -12.55 -5.11
CA LYS A 98 9.26 -13.37 -5.14
C LYS A 98 10.30 -12.75 -4.20
N LYS A 99 10.79 -13.53 -3.24
CA LYS A 99 11.95 -13.14 -2.44
C LYS A 99 13.18 -13.06 -3.35
N THR A 100 13.87 -11.93 -3.37
CA THR A 100 15.04 -11.70 -4.24
C THR A 100 16.35 -11.63 -3.47
N LYS A 101 16.32 -11.18 -2.21
CA LYS A 101 17.52 -11.02 -1.38
C LYS A 101 17.18 -11.08 0.11
N ASP A 102 18.02 -11.70 0.92
CA ASP A 102 17.94 -11.65 2.38
C ASP A 102 18.94 -10.62 2.94
N LYS A 103 18.59 -9.95 4.04
CA LYS A 103 19.48 -8.98 4.69
C LYS A 103 20.70 -9.63 5.36
N GLY A 104 20.60 -10.94 5.63
CA GLY A 104 21.68 -11.77 6.19
C GLY A 104 21.34 -12.33 7.57
N LYS A 105 22.18 -13.23 8.08
CA LYS A 105 21.88 -14.06 9.27
C LYS A 105 21.50 -13.28 10.52
N LYS A 106 22.08 -12.10 10.74
CA LYS A 106 21.76 -11.24 11.90
C LYS A 106 20.35 -10.68 11.85
N TYR A 107 19.81 -10.49 10.64
CA TYR A 107 18.50 -9.92 10.35
C TYR A 107 17.70 -10.93 9.52
N TRP A 108 17.70 -12.19 9.95
CA TRP A 108 17.14 -13.31 9.18
C TRP A 108 15.64 -13.13 8.88
N TRP A 109 14.95 -12.29 9.65
CA TRP A 109 13.55 -11.94 9.45
C TRP A 109 13.31 -10.90 8.35
N ILE A 110 14.36 -10.28 7.79
CA ILE A 110 14.24 -9.19 6.82
C ILE A 110 14.69 -9.64 5.44
N SER A 111 13.81 -9.51 4.46
CA SER A 111 14.12 -9.81 3.05
C SER A 111 13.57 -8.74 2.12
N LEU A 112 14.21 -8.61 0.96
CA LEU A 112 13.71 -7.92 -0.21
C LEU A 112 12.83 -8.89 -1.01
N TYR A 113 11.64 -8.41 -1.37
CA TYR A 113 10.71 -9.06 -2.28
C TYR A 113 10.43 -8.16 -3.48
N GLU A 114 10.16 -8.78 -4.63
CA GLU A 114 9.66 -8.10 -5.82
C GLU A 114 8.38 -8.77 -6.30
N CYS A 115 7.39 -7.97 -6.69
CA CYS A 115 6.19 -8.52 -7.32
C CYS A 115 6.46 -9.00 -8.74
N ASN A 116 6.18 -10.26 -9.03
CA ASN A 116 6.34 -10.86 -10.37
C ASN A 116 5.36 -10.31 -11.43
N THR A 117 4.31 -9.59 -11.01
CA THR A 117 3.29 -9.02 -11.91
C THR A 117 3.51 -7.54 -12.19
N CYS A 118 3.81 -6.74 -11.16
CA CYS A 118 3.89 -5.28 -11.28
C CYS A 118 5.28 -4.71 -10.99
N HIS A 119 6.26 -5.55 -10.67
CA HIS A 119 7.64 -5.17 -10.36
C HIS A 119 7.81 -4.23 -9.16
N GLN A 120 6.77 -4.07 -8.35
CA GLN A 120 6.87 -3.32 -7.09
C GLN A 120 7.81 -4.06 -6.12
N GLY A 121 8.86 -3.37 -5.66
CA GLY A 121 9.73 -3.84 -4.60
C GLY A 121 9.17 -3.59 -3.20
N TRP A 122 9.44 -4.53 -2.30
CA TRP A 122 8.97 -4.55 -0.91
C TRP A 122 10.11 -4.97 0.01
N LEU A 123 10.35 -4.19 1.07
CA LEU A 123 11.08 -4.67 2.23
C LEU A 123 10.06 -5.36 3.14
N VAL A 124 10.28 -6.64 3.43
CA VAL A 124 9.38 -7.44 4.25
C VAL A 124 10.11 -7.88 5.50
N ALA A 125 9.50 -7.66 6.67
CA ALA A 125 9.93 -8.24 7.93
C ALA A 125 8.90 -9.27 8.41
N GLN A 126 9.39 -10.42 8.87
CA GLN A 126 8.59 -11.51 9.42
C GLN A 126 8.74 -11.56 10.94
N ASP A 127 7.64 -11.53 11.67
CA ASP A 127 7.64 -11.60 13.13
C ASP A 127 6.92 -12.86 13.57
N GLU A 128 7.70 -13.85 13.99
CA GLU A 128 7.21 -15.15 14.47
C GLU A 128 6.64 -15.08 15.89
N ASN A 129 6.85 -13.97 16.64
CA ASN A 129 6.28 -13.85 17.98
C ASN A 129 4.81 -13.40 17.94
N TYR A 130 4.46 -12.61 16.92
CA TYR A 130 3.13 -12.03 16.75
C TYR A 130 2.43 -12.56 15.50
N ASP A 131 3.03 -13.52 14.80
CA ASP A 131 2.53 -14.09 13.55
C ASP A 131 2.17 -12.98 12.54
N ASP A 132 3.06 -12.00 12.36
CA ASP A 132 2.82 -10.80 11.56
C ASP A 132 3.89 -10.60 10.48
N PHE A 133 3.46 -10.23 9.27
CA PHE A 133 4.30 -9.69 8.22
C PHE A 133 4.19 -8.18 8.19
N TYR A 134 5.32 -7.49 8.11
CA TYR A 134 5.42 -6.05 7.96
C TYR A 134 5.98 -5.71 6.59
N PHE A 135 5.35 -4.77 5.91
CA PHE A 135 5.68 -4.39 4.54
C PHE A 135 6.09 -2.93 4.48
N MET A 136 7.18 -2.62 3.79
CA MET A 136 7.54 -1.27 3.37
C MET A 136 7.70 -1.24 1.84
N ARG A 137 6.93 -0.38 1.18
CA ARG A 137 7.03 -0.16 -0.27
C ARG A 137 8.35 0.53 -0.60
N LEU A 138 9.05 -0.01 -1.60
CA LEU A 138 10.33 0.53 -2.06
C LEU A 138 10.16 1.23 -3.41
N ASP A 139 10.86 2.35 -3.57
CA ASP A 139 11.10 2.95 -4.89
C ASP A 139 12.37 2.34 -5.50
N SER A 140 12.65 2.67 -6.76
CA SER A 140 13.81 2.14 -7.49
C SER A 140 15.15 2.50 -6.81
N VAL A 141 15.24 3.67 -6.17
CA VAL A 141 16.45 4.13 -5.48
C VAL A 141 16.73 3.23 -4.27
N LYS A 142 15.73 3.00 -3.42
CA LYS A 142 15.88 2.12 -2.24
C LYS A 142 16.19 0.68 -2.62
N ILE A 143 15.66 0.19 -3.75
CA ILE A 143 16.01 -1.14 -4.26
C ILE A 143 17.50 -1.17 -4.62
N GLN A 144 18.00 -0.18 -5.35
CA GLN A 144 19.43 -0.08 -5.70
C GLN A 144 20.34 0.04 -4.46
N ASP A 145 19.90 0.78 -3.45
CA ASP A 145 20.61 0.87 -2.17
C ASP A 145 20.73 -0.52 -1.51
N ILE A 146 19.62 -1.25 -1.41
CA ILE A 146 19.61 -2.62 -0.87
C ILE A 146 20.49 -3.56 -1.68
N GLU A 147 20.47 -3.47 -3.02
CA GLU A 147 21.35 -4.26 -3.88
C GLU A 147 22.83 -3.98 -3.60
N SER A 148 23.16 -2.73 -3.27
CA SER A 148 24.50 -2.29 -2.83
C SER A 148 24.79 -2.58 -1.34
N ASN A 149 23.94 -3.36 -0.66
CA ASN A 149 23.98 -3.68 0.77
C ASN A 149 23.75 -2.49 1.72
N ASN A 150 23.17 -1.39 1.23
CA ASN A 150 22.71 -0.26 2.03
C ASN A 150 21.23 -0.45 2.38
N TRP A 151 20.96 -1.21 3.44
CA TRP A 151 19.59 -1.54 3.84
C TRP A 151 18.94 -0.45 4.68
N PRO A 152 17.64 -0.15 4.48
CA PRO A 152 16.86 0.59 5.46
C PRO A 152 16.93 -0.09 6.83
N ILE A 153 16.99 0.72 7.89
CA ILE A 153 17.07 0.24 9.27
C ILE A 153 15.71 0.14 9.97
N ILE A 154 14.64 0.46 9.24
CA ILE A 154 13.28 0.62 9.81
C ILE A 154 12.81 -0.65 10.54
N PHE A 155 13.20 -1.85 10.09
CA PHE A 155 12.78 -3.12 10.68
C PHE A 155 13.88 -3.83 11.49
N ASP A 156 14.99 -3.15 11.77
CA ASP A 156 16.18 -3.78 12.38
C ASP A 156 16.01 -4.14 13.85
N ASN A 157 15.09 -3.45 14.52
CA ASN A 157 14.70 -3.79 15.88
C ASN A 157 13.44 -4.67 15.83
N TYR A 158 13.67 -5.98 15.93
CA TYR A 158 12.64 -7.01 15.95
C TYR A 158 11.53 -6.73 16.98
N ASN A 159 11.91 -6.25 18.17
CA ASN A 159 10.96 -6.01 19.27
C ASN A 159 10.09 -4.77 19.08
N SER A 160 10.34 -3.94 18.06
CA SER A 160 9.58 -2.71 17.81
C SER A 160 8.78 -2.72 16.50
N LEU A 161 8.74 -3.85 15.79
CA LEU A 161 8.04 -3.96 14.50
C LEU A 161 6.57 -3.51 14.59
N SER A 162 5.86 -3.95 15.63
CA SER A 162 4.47 -3.56 15.87
C SER A 162 4.28 -2.06 16.12
N THR A 163 5.24 -1.42 16.78
CA THR A 163 5.19 0.03 17.06
C THR A 163 5.35 0.86 15.79
N ILE A 164 6.10 0.35 14.81
CA ILE A 164 6.37 1.05 13.55
C ILE A 164 5.10 1.16 12.68
N VAL A 165 4.20 0.19 12.76
CA VAL A 165 3.04 0.08 11.87
C VAL A 165 1.71 0.38 12.57
N SER A 166 1.72 0.63 13.89
CA SER A 166 0.53 1.02 14.67
C SER A 166 -0.13 2.33 14.18
N THR A 167 0.62 3.20 13.50
CA THR A 167 0.11 4.45 12.91
C THR A 167 -0.44 4.30 11.49
N SER A 168 -0.32 3.12 10.88
CA SER A 168 -0.71 2.87 9.48
C SER A 168 -1.48 1.57 9.26
N SER A 169 -1.84 0.82 10.30
CA SER A 169 -2.47 -0.48 10.10
C SER A 169 -3.89 -0.36 9.52
N ARG A 170 -4.27 -1.34 8.69
CA ARG A 170 -5.65 -1.61 8.25
C ARG A 170 -6.51 -2.26 9.34
N PHE A 171 -5.88 -2.59 10.46
CA PHE A 171 -6.41 -3.36 11.57
C PHE A 171 -6.39 -2.53 12.87
N SER A 172 -6.62 -1.22 12.79
CA SER A 172 -7.17 -0.52 13.95
C SER A 172 -8.65 -0.87 13.98
N ASP A 173 -9.07 -1.53 15.05
CA ASP A 173 -10.45 -1.93 15.37
C ASP A 173 -10.76 -3.42 15.09
N TYR A 174 -10.18 -4.29 15.93
CA TYR A 174 -10.96 -5.22 16.76
C TYR A 174 -10.46 -5.13 18.22
#